data_AF-A0A3P9IE32-F1
#
_entry.id   AF-A0A3P9IE32-F1
#
_cell.length_a   1.000
_cell.length_b   1.000
_cell.length_c   1.000
_cell.angle_alpha   90.00
_cell.angle_beta   90.00
_cell.angle_gamma   90.00
#
_symmetry.space_group_name_H-M   'P 1'
#
loop_
_entity.id
_entity.type
_entity.pdbx_description
1 polymer ?
#
loop_
_entity_poly.entity_id
_entity_poly.type
_entity_poly.pdbx_seq_one_letter_code
_entity_poly.pdbx_strand_id
1 'polypeptide(L)'
;MLLPICKRFRYHFYGNRQTNSLNKPEWYLTQALIWMGSSAAFMEEKIQPVFDRAGAAASARVELCRGLVSLVQEKVAADAPRILYDDALFCHLVEEVLQFEKELRGSHSYPPALPGLLHILLEDAVLQKWLAVEKKMAVEKMDAMLSTDGAWSSQYKDISDMDELKAPDCAETFMTLLQVITERYRALPSPSAQLKFLELQKELVDDFRIRLTQVMKEESRCPLGVRYCAILNAVNYISTILRDWADDVFFLQLQQAAVSLGEGEVLGGRSMMEVGRLASLEGSLFDGLLALLDRLKGDMLGRLLDFLMREFSEKAKPYCQERWLSLPSQQDQSIMSLSGSACPMMLCVRDRLLNLHQVLSLPLFQLAWQGLAERLDHFLYQDVVLSNHFSEGGAAQLHFDMNRNLFPLFGHYCKRPENFFKHMKEAVIVLCLNVGSAALLRAVLKESQAADPPPESVLNEMGVYCLAPSDVLILLNLRASWPGQ
;
A
#
# COMPACT_ATOMS: atom_id res chain seq x y z
N MET A 1 15.90 -42.69 34.18
CA MET A 1 17.16 -41.96 33.90
C MET A 1 17.10 -40.46 34.24
N LEU A 2 15.93 -39.81 34.27
CA LEU A 2 15.81 -38.38 34.55
C LEU A 2 16.10 -37.95 36.00
N LEU A 3 15.87 -38.83 36.99
CA LEU A 3 15.99 -38.50 38.43
C LEU A 3 17.26 -37.73 38.84
N PRO A 4 18.49 -38.13 38.43
CA PRO A 4 19.71 -37.37 38.75
C PRO A 4 19.73 -35.98 38.10
N ILE A 5 19.23 -35.87 36.87
CA ILE A 5 19.15 -34.60 36.13
C ILE A 5 18.13 -33.68 36.78
N CYS A 6 16.94 -34.19 37.16
CA CYS A 6 15.93 -33.43 37.88
C CYS A 6 16.48 -32.87 39.21
N LYS A 7 17.22 -33.68 39.97
CA LYS A 7 17.86 -33.23 41.21
C LYS A 7 18.87 -32.12 40.96
N ARG A 8 19.71 -32.27 39.93
CA ARG A 8 20.69 -31.25 39.53
C ARG A 8 20.01 -29.96 39.08
N PHE A 9 18.99 -30.05 38.24
CA PHE A 9 18.22 -28.89 37.76
C PHE A 9 17.59 -28.13 38.94
N ARG A 10 16.89 -28.85 39.84
CA ARG A 10 16.28 -28.25 41.02
C ARG A 10 17.29 -27.61 41.96
N TYR A 11 18.46 -28.23 42.14
CA TYR A 11 19.52 -27.67 42.99
C TYR A 11 20.06 -26.34 42.45
N HIS A 12 20.22 -26.18 41.13
CA HIS A 12 20.78 -24.97 40.54
C HIS A 12 19.73 -23.86 40.32
N PHE A 13 18.54 -24.23 39.86
CA PHE A 13 17.56 -23.27 39.36
C PHE A 13 16.36 -23.04 40.29
N TYR A 14 16.41 -23.58 41.52
CA TYR A 14 15.45 -23.28 42.59
C TYR A 14 16.17 -22.89 43.88
N GLY A 15 15.42 -22.34 44.83
CA GLY A 15 15.95 -21.88 46.12
C GLY A 15 16.82 -20.63 46.02
N ASN A 16 17.76 -20.46 46.96
CA ASN A 16 18.52 -19.22 47.15
C ASN A 16 19.86 -19.18 46.39
N ARG A 17 20.00 -19.95 45.31
CA ARG A 17 21.23 -19.96 44.51
C ARG A 17 21.28 -18.73 43.60
N GLN A 18 22.49 -18.21 43.37
CA GLN A 18 22.71 -17.14 42.39
C GLN A 18 22.23 -17.54 40.98
N THR A 19 22.33 -18.83 40.63
CA THR A 19 21.86 -19.39 39.36
C THR A 19 20.33 -19.41 39.21
N ASN A 20 19.56 -19.21 40.29
CA ASN A 20 18.12 -19.03 40.22
C ASN A 20 17.79 -17.54 40.13
N SER A 21 17.86 -16.98 38.92
CA SER A 21 17.65 -15.56 38.70
C SER A 21 16.62 -15.29 37.62
N LEU A 22 15.65 -14.42 37.90
CA LEU A 22 14.56 -14.06 36.97
C LEU A 22 15.06 -13.27 35.76
N ASN A 23 16.19 -12.57 35.89
CA ASN A 23 16.82 -11.83 34.80
C ASN A 23 17.71 -12.69 33.89
N LYS A 24 17.86 -13.99 34.20
CA LYS A 24 18.71 -14.92 33.46
C LYS A 24 17.98 -16.23 33.10
N PRO A 25 16.81 -16.17 32.44
CA PRO A 25 16.11 -17.38 32.00
C PRO A 25 16.95 -18.23 31.03
N GLU A 26 17.85 -17.61 30.26
CA GLU A 26 18.77 -18.30 29.35
C GLU A 26 19.62 -19.36 30.05
N TRP A 27 19.91 -19.20 31.35
CA TRP A 27 20.74 -20.16 32.09
C TRP A 27 20.10 -21.53 32.20
N TYR A 28 18.83 -21.63 32.59
CA TYR A 28 18.18 -22.93 32.69
C TYR A 28 17.73 -23.46 31.33
N LEU A 29 17.38 -22.57 30.39
CA LEU A 29 16.99 -22.91 29.02
C LEU A 29 18.18 -23.54 28.27
N THR A 30 19.30 -22.82 28.19
CA THR A 30 20.51 -23.28 27.52
C THR A 30 21.06 -24.55 28.18
N GLN A 31 21.00 -24.64 29.52
CA GLN A 31 21.47 -25.82 30.22
C GLN A 31 20.68 -27.09 29.84
N ALA A 32 19.36 -26.96 29.63
CA ALA A 32 18.53 -28.07 29.16
C ALA A 32 18.91 -28.49 27.73
N LEU A 33 19.11 -27.53 26.81
CA LEU A 33 19.56 -27.81 25.44
C LEU A 33 20.93 -28.51 25.41
N ILE A 34 21.88 -28.04 26.22
CA ILE A 34 23.20 -28.68 26.38
C ILE A 34 23.05 -30.12 26.86
N TRP A 35 22.17 -30.40 27.84
CA TRP A 35 21.92 -31.76 28.31
C TRP A 35 21.26 -32.63 27.25
N MET A 36 20.35 -32.10 26.44
CA MET A 36 19.77 -32.81 25.30
C MET A 36 20.86 -33.21 24.29
N GLY A 37 21.70 -32.25 23.88
CA GLY A 37 22.77 -32.49 22.90
C GLY A 37 23.83 -33.47 23.41
N SER A 38 24.34 -33.26 24.63
CA SER A 38 25.39 -34.12 25.21
C SER A 38 24.93 -35.55 25.51
N SER A 39 23.63 -35.76 25.71
CA SER A 39 23.06 -37.09 25.96
C SER A 39 22.66 -37.82 24.68
N ALA A 40 22.61 -37.15 23.52
CA ALA A 40 22.02 -37.68 22.29
C ALA A 40 22.67 -39.01 21.84
N ALA A 41 24.00 -39.03 21.66
CA ALA A 41 24.72 -40.22 21.22
C ALA A 41 24.55 -41.40 22.19
N PHE A 42 24.55 -41.14 23.50
CA PHE A 42 24.32 -42.18 24.49
C PHE A 42 22.90 -42.76 24.40
N MET A 43 21.89 -41.90 24.25
CA MET A 43 20.50 -42.34 24.11
C MET A 43 20.27 -43.16 22.84
N GLU A 44 20.86 -42.75 21.72
CA GLU A 44 20.74 -43.42 20.44
C GLU A 44 21.52 -44.74 20.39
N GLU A 45 22.78 -44.76 20.83
CA GLU A 45 23.64 -45.93 20.67
C GLU A 45 23.48 -46.96 21.78
N LYS A 46 23.12 -46.54 23.00
CA LYS A 46 23.10 -47.42 24.18
C LYS A 46 21.70 -47.74 24.67
N ILE A 47 20.79 -46.76 24.65
CA ILE A 47 19.45 -46.91 25.22
C ILE A 47 18.42 -47.34 24.18
N GLN A 48 18.46 -46.79 22.96
CA GLN A 48 17.51 -47.16 21.90
C GLN A 48 17.49 -48.68 21.63
N PRO A 49 18.63 -49.41 21.54
CA PRO A 49 18.61 -50.87 21.35
C PRO A 49 17.94 -51.65 22.50
N VAL A 50 17.85 -51.06 23.70
CA VAL A 50 17.11 -51.64 24.82
C VAL A 50 15.61 -51.43 24.62
N PHE A 51 15.20 -50.26 24.15
CA PHE A 51 13.80 -49.96 23.80
C PHE A 51 13.32 -50.88 22.67
N ASP A 52 14.14 -51.03 21.63
CA ASP A 52 13.82 -51.85 20.47
C ASP A 52 13.65 -53.33 20.87
N ARG A 53 14.55 -53.86 21.71
CA ARG A 53 14.42 -55.23 22.25
C ARG A 53 13.21 -55.42 23.16
N ALA A 54 12.78 -54.36 23.85
CA ALA A 54 11.57 -54.37 24.67
C ALA A 54 10.28 -54.19 23.84
N GLY A 55 10.38 -54.02 22.52
CA GLY A 55 9.24 -53.78 21.63
C GLY A 55 8.61 -52.39 21.80
N ALA A 56 9.34 -51.43 22.39
CA ALA A 56 8.85 -50.07 22.55
C ALA A 56 9.00 -49.29 21.23
N ALA A 57 7.90 -48.74 20.72
CA ALA A 57 7.90 -47.89 19.52
C ALA A 57 8.42 -46.45 19.77
N ALA A 58 8.84 -46.14 21.00
CA ALA A 58 9.26 -44.80 21.39
C ALA A 58 10.74 -44.55 21.10
N SER A 59 11.08 -43.30 20.76
CA SER A 59 12.46 -42.85 20.70
C SER A 59 12.96 -42.50 22.10
N ALA A 60 14.01 -43.19 22.55
CA ALA A 60 14.62 -42.96 23.86
C ALA A 60 15.15 -41.52 23.97
N ARG A 61 15.71 -40.97 22.89
CA ARG A 61 16.15 -39.57 22.80
C ARG A 61 14.97 -38.60 23.00
N VAL A 62 13.86 -38.82 22.30
CA VAL A 62 12.67 -37.96 22.41
C VAL A 62 12.12 -37.98 23.82
N GLU A 63 12.06 -39.14 24.49
CA GLU A 63 11.59 -39.24 25.87
C GLU A 63 12.51 -38.52 26.87
N LEU A 64 13.83 -38.54 26.66
CA LEU A 64 14.76 -37.72 27.46
C LEU A 64 14.51 -36.23 27.24
N CYS A 65 14.41 -35.79 25.98
CA CYS A 65 14.09 -34.40 25.64
C CYS A 65 12.77 -33.97 26.28
N ARG A 66 11.72 -34.79 26.19
CA ARG A 66 10.42 -34.53 26.80
C ARG A 66 10.52 -34.32 28.31
N GLY A 67 11.29 -35.16 29.00
CA GLY A 67 11.54 -35.00 30.44
C GLY A 67 12.30 -33.72 30.80
N LEU A 68 13.27 -33.32 29.98
CA LEU A 68 14.00 -32.07 30.15
C LEU A 68 13.12 -30.84 29.86
N VAL A 69 12.32 -30.89 28.80
CA VAL A 69 11.32 -29.86 28.48
C VAL A 69 10.33 -29.69 29.63
N SER A 70 9.87 -30.78 30.25
CA SER A 70 8.97 -30.72 31.42
C SER A 70 9.57 -29.95 32.60
N LEU A 71 10.87 -30.10 32.87
CA LEU A 71 11.54 -29.36 33.95
C LEU A 71 11.60 -27.86 33.67
N VAL A 72 11.86 -27.51 32.41
CA VAL A 72 11.91 -26.12 31.97
C VAL A 72 10.51 -25.51 31.95
N GLN A 73 9.49 -26.26 31.51
CA GLN A 73 8.09 -25.84 31.57
C GLN A 73 7.67 -25.50 32.99
N GLU A 74 7.94 -26.38 33.96
CA GLU A 74 7.68 -26.12 35.40
C GLU A 74 8.36 -24.83 35.88
N LYS A 75 9.58 -24.56 35.41
CA LYS A 75 10.36 -23.39 35.82
C LYS A 75 9.83 -22.10 35.21
N VAL A 76 9.57 -22.09 33.89
CA VAL A 76 9.02 -20.93 33.19
C VAL A 76 7.64 -20.58 33.72
N ALA A 77 6.77 -21.58 33.94
CA ALA A 77 5.44 -21.37 34.51
C ALA A 77 5.48 -20.78 35.93
N ALA A 78 6.52 -21.09 36.72
CA ALA A 78 6.71 -20.50 38.04
C ALA A 78 7.28 -19.07 38.00
N ASP A 79 8.11 -18.75 37.00
CA ASP A 79 8.79 -17.47 36.88
C ASP A 79 7.96 -16.42 36.12
N ALA A 80 7.22 -16.81 35.08
CA ALA A 80 6.47 -15.89 34.21
C ALA A 80 5.46 -14.99 34.97
N PRO A 81 4.64 -15.51 35.93
CA PRO A 81 3.73 -14.67 36.69
C PRO A 81 4.44 -13.64 37.59
N ARG A 82 5.69 -13.91 37.98
CA ARG A 82 6.46 -13.08 38.92
C ARG A 82 7.07 -11.85 38.26
N ILE A 83 7.18 -11.86 36.93
CA ILE A 83 7.79 -10.78 36.15
C ILE A 83 6.76 -9.95 35.37
N LEU A 84 5.46 -10.19 35.54
CA LEU A 84 4.39 -9.46 34.83
C LEU A 84 4.41 -7.93 35.06
N TYR A 85 5.04 -7.46 36.13
CA TYR A 85 5.15 -6.04 36.47
C TYR A 85 6.43 -5.37 35.95
N ASP A 86 7.34 -6.12 35.33
CA ASP A 86 8.60 -5.60 34.78
C ASP A 86 8.67 -5.90 33.27
N ASP A 87 8.49 -4.85 32.45
CA ASP A 87 8.45 -4.96 30.99
C ASP A 87 9.76 -5.54 30.42
N ALA A 88 10.92 -5.15 30.97
CA ALA A 88 12.21 -5.54 30.44
C ALA A 88 12.50 -7.02 30.73
N LEU A 89 12.24 -7.46 31.97
CA LEU A 89 12.37 -8.87 32.33
C LEU A 89 11.38 -9.74 31.54
N PHE A 90 10.15 -9.25 31.34
CA PHE A 90 9.13 -9.96 30.58
C PHE A 90 9.52 -10.15 29.11
N CYS A 91 9.94 -9.08 28.42
CA CYS A 91 10.42 -9.16 27.04
C CYS A 91 11.57 -10.15 26.90
N HIS A 92 12.56 -10.07 27.80
CA HIS A 92 13.70 -10.96 27.80
C HIS A 92 13.28 -12.44 27.97
N LEU A 93 12.33 -12.73 28.88
CA LEU A 93 11.79 -14.09 29.01
C LEU A 93 11.12 -14.57 27.71
N VAL A 94 10.28 -13.74 27.09
CA VAL A 94 9.59 -14.10 25.84
C VAL A 94 10.60 -14.42 24.74
N GLU A 95 11.61 -13.57 24.55
CA GLU A 95 12.67 -13.77 23.55
C GLU A 95 13.42 -15.09 23.77
N GLU A 96 13.84 -15.36 25.00
CA GLU A 96 14.56 -16.58 25.36
C GLU A 96 13.68 -17.83 25.19
N VAL A 97 12.38 -17.74 25.49
CA VAL A 97 11.43 -18.85 25.25
C VAL A 97 11.23 -19.10 23.76
N LEU A 98 11.07 -18.05 22.94
CA LEU A 98 10.95 -18.17 21.48
C LEU A 98 12.21 -18.78 20.87
N GLN A 99 13.40 -18.34 21.31
CA GLN A 99 14.68 -18.86 20.85
C GLN A 99 14.88 -20.32 21.28
N PHE A 100 14.58 -20.67 22.52
CA PHE A 100 14.63 -22.05 23.01
C PHE A 100 13.73 -22.97 22.16
N GLU A 101 12.52 -22.54 21.83
CA GLU A 101 11.58 -23.31 21.02
C GLU A 101 12.08 -23.54 19.59
N LYS A 102 12.74 -22.54 19.00
CA LYS A 102 13.39 -22.65 17.69
C LYS A 102 14.55 -23.66 17.72
N GLU A 103 15.41 -23.60 18.72
CA GLU A 103 16.54 -24.53 18.87
C GLU A 103 16.08 -25.95 19.22
N LEU A 104 15.06 -26.09 20.06
CA LEU A 104 14.48 -27.38 20.44
C LEU A 104 13.97 -28.15 19.22
N ARG A 105 13.24 -27.48 18.32
CA ARG A 105 12.71 -28.12 17.10
C ARG A 105 13.73 -28.20 15.98
N GLY A 106 14.56 -27.17 15.79
CA GLY A 106 15.55 -27.12 14.72
C GLY A 106 16.76 -28.01 14.97
N SER A 107 17.42 -27.84 16.11
CA SER A 107 18.70 -28.50 16.42
C SER A 107 18.52 -29.85 17.10
N HIS A 108 17.50 -30.01 17.94
CA HIS A 108 17.25 -31.25 18.68
C HIS A 108 16.17 -32.14 18.06
N SER A 109 15.51 -31.70 16.99
CA SER A 109 14.48 -32.44 16.26
C SER A 109 13.33 -32.91 17.16
N TYR A 110 12.99 -32.12 18.18
CA TYR A 110 11.87 -32.43 19.07
C TYR A 110 10.56 -32.39 18.27
N PRO A 111 9.71 -33.45 18.33
CA PRO A 111 8.52 -33.54 17.51
C PRO A 111 7.54 -32.36 17.75
N PRO A 112 6.99 -31.74 16.69
CA PRO A 112 6.06 -30.62 16.82
C PRO A 112 4.73 -30.99 17.48
N ALA A 113 4.35 -32.27 17.45
CA ALA A 113 3.16 -32.79 18.12
C ALA A 113 3.29 -32.83 19.65
N LEU A 114 4.52 -32.72 20.19
CA LEU A 114 4.75 -32.70 21.63
C LEU A 114 4.78 -31.25 22.15
N PRO A 115 4.28 -31.02 23.38
CA PRO A 115 4.23 -29.68 23.95
C PRO A 115 5.64 -29.15 24.21
N GLY A 116 5.87 -27.91 23.76
CA GLY A 116 7.03 -27.09 24.13
C GLY A 116 6.66 -26.06 25.20
N LEU A 117 7.33 -24.93 25.25
CA LEU A 117 7.12 -23.83 26.21
C LEU A 117 6.08 -22.81 25.75
N LEU A 118 5.79 -22.68 24.44
CA LEU A 118 4.96 -21.58 23.93
C LEU A 118 3.58 -21.48 24.60
N HIS A 119 2.97 -22.61 24.97
CA HIS A 119 1.66 -22.62 25.63
C HIS A 119 1.64 -21.87 26.97
N ILE A 120 2.78 -21.74 27.66
CA ILE A 120 2.90 -20.97 28.91
C ILE A 120 2.76 -19.47 28.62
N LEU A 121 3.29 -19.01 27.49
CA LEU A 121 3.12 -17.62 27.04
C LEU A 121 1.67 -17.31 26.61
N LEU A 122 0.85 -18.34 26.43
CA LEU A 122 -0.55 -18.23 26.04
C LEU A 122 -1.52 -18.29 27.24
N GLU A 123 -1.01 -18.45 28.47
CA GLU A 123 -1.82 -18.26 29.66
C GLU A 123 -2.36 -16.82 29.71
N ASP A 124 -3.62 -16.64 30.11
CA ASP A 124 -4.34 -15.38 29.89
C ASP A 124 -3.59 -14.15 30.41
N ALA A 125 -3.14 -14.15 31.67
CA ALA A 125 -2.39 -13.03 32.24
C ALA A 125 -1.05 -12.75 31.52
N VAL A 126 -0.38 -13.81 31.05
CA VAL A 126 0.91 -13.73 30.36
C VAL A 126 0.72 -13.21 28.94
N LEU A 127 -0.28 -13.72 28.21
CA LEU A 127 -0.62 -13.29 26.86
C LEU A 127 -1.10 -11.84 26.83
N GLN A 128 -1.96 -11.45 27.77
CA GLN A 128 -2.41 -10.06 27.91
C GLN A 128 -1.24 -9.12 28.18
N LYS A 129 -0.32 -9.52 29.07
CA LYS A 129 0.91 -8.77 29.33
C LYS A 129 1.77 -8.65 28.06
N TRP A 130 1.92 -9.74 27.31
CA TRP A 130 2.70 -9.74 26.08
C TRP A 130 2.11 -8.78 25.05
N LEU A 131 0.81 -8.88 24.75
CA LEU A 131 0.14 -7.97 23.82
C LEU A 131 0.30 -6.50 24.25
N ALA A 132 0.16 -6.20 25.55
CA ALA A 132 0.30 -4.85 26.07
C ALA A 132 1.72 -4.30 25.91
N VAL A 133 2.76 -5.09 26.22
CA VAL A 133 4.15 -4.65 26.07
C VAL A 133 4.54 -4.55 24.60
N GLU A 134 4.13 -5.50 23.77
CA GLU A 134 4.38 -5.47 22.32
C GLU A 134 3.78 -4.20 21.69
N LYS A 135 2.53 -3.87 22.05
CA LYS A 135 1.87 -2.60 21.66
C LYS A 135 2.66 -1.38 22.12
N LYS A 136 3.02 -1.32 23.40
CA LYS A 136 3.76 -0.17 23.98
C LYS A 136 5.07 0.05 23.24
N MET A 137 5.86 -1.01 23.04
CA MET A 137 7.16 -0.94 22.36
C MET A 137 7.00 -0.58 20.88
N ALA A 138 5.97 -1.10 20.21
CA ALA A 138 5.69 -0.74 18.82
C ALA A 138 5.30 0.73 18.68
N VAL A 139 4.46 1.26 19.58
CA VAL A 139 4.07 2.67 19.63
C VAL A 139 5.27 3.59 19.88
N GLU A 140 6.12 3.27 20.86
CA GLU A 140 7.34 4.03 21.14
C GLU A 140 8.28 4.05 19.92
N LYS A 141 8.43 2.91 19.22
CA LYS A 141 9.20 2.84 17.97
C LYS A 141 8.57 3.65 16.84
N MET A 142 7.24 3.66 16.70
CA MET A 142 6.53 4.48 15.70
C MET A 142 6.78 5.97 15.91
N ASP A 143 6.74 6.44 17.15
CA ASP A 143 6.97 7.86 17.44
C ASP A 143 8.45 8.25 17.21
N ALA A 144 9.37 7.36 17.56
CA ALA A 144 10.80 7.56 17.31
C ALA A 144 11.14 7.60 15.81
N MET A 145 10.60 6.68 15.00
CA MET A 145 10.91 6.62 13.55
C MET A 145 10.39 7.84 12.80
N LEU A 146 9.23 8.40 13.16
CA LEU A 146 8.71 9.63 12.52
C LEU A 146 9.50 10.89 12.88
N SER A 147 10.21 10.85 14.02
CA SER A 147 11.02 11.96 14.54
C SER A 147 12.49 11.90 14.09
N THR A 148 12.88 10.84 13.39
CA THR A 148 14.27 10.62 12.97
C THR A 148 14.65 11.53 11.81
N ASP A 149 15.89 12.04 11.80
CA ASP A 149 16.44 12.78 10.66
C ASP A 149 16.47 11.88 9.43
N GLY A 150 15.78 12.30 8.36
CA GLY A 150 15.66 11.47 7.14
C GLY A 150 14.47 10.50 7.13
N ALA A 151 13.59 10.53 8.14
CA ALA A 151 12.36 9.72 8.17
C ALA A 151 11.52 9.80 6.89
N TRP A 152 11.55 10.96 6.20
CA TRP A 152 10.78 11.25 5.00
C TRP A 152 11.60 11.17 3.71
N SER A 153 12.80 10.59 3.76
CA SER A 153 13.61 10.30 2.57
C SER A 153 13.56 8.83 2.21
N SER A 154 13.39 8.52 0.93
CA SER A 154 13.74 7.20 0.39
C SER A 154 15.25 6.95 0.53
N GLN A 155 15.60 5.72 0.89
CA GLN A 155 16.98 5.26 1.04
C GLN A 155 17.70 5.15 -0.32
N TYR A 156 16.95 4.96 -1.41
CA TYR A 156 17.48 4.68 -2.75
C TYR A 156 17.33 5.84 -3.73
N LYS A 157 17.24 7.09 -3.23
CA LYS A 157 17.05 8.29 -4.07
C LYS A 157 18.05 8.43 -5.22
N ASP A 158 19.25 7.87 -5.07
CA ASP A 158 20.34 7.96 -6.05
C ASP A 158 20.40 6.77 -7.02
N ILE A 159 19.49 5.81 -6.92
CA ILE A 159 19.47 4.58 -7.73
C ILE A 159 18.09 4.47 -8.40
N SER A 160 17.96 5.09 -9.59
CA SER A 160 16.69 5.23 -10.33
C SER A 160 16.01 3.91 -10.70
N ASP A 161 16.76 2.82 -10.77
CA ASP A 161 16.30 1.55 -11.34
C ASP A 161 15.90 0.53 -10.25
N MET A 162 15.97 0.90 -8.96
CA MET A 162 15.73 -0.03 -7.84
C MET A 162 14.53 0.30 -6.94
N ASP A 163 14.02 1.54 -6.92
CA ASP A 163 12.93 1.93 -6.01
C ASP A 163 11.74 2.55 -6.77
N GLU A 164 10.94 1.68 -7.40
CA GLU A 164 9.71 2.09 -8.09
C GLU A 164 8.66 2.70 -7.13
N LEU A 165 8.72 2.36 -5.83
CA LEU A 165 7.75 2.74 -4.81
C LEU A 165 8.15 4.00 -4.04
N LYS A 166 9.41 4.43 -4.11
CA LYS A 166 9.97 5.62 -3.44
C LYS A 166 9.58 5.71 -1.99
N ALA A 167 9.61 4.58 -1.29
CA ALA A 167 9.16 4.46 0.08
C ALA A 167 10.08 5.27 0.99
N PRO A 168 9.56 6.15 1.86
CA PRO A 168 10.40 6.81 2.85
C PRO A 168 10.82 5.84 3.96
N ASP A 169 11.97 6.12 4.58
CA ASP A 169 12.57 5.31 5.64
C ASP A 169 11.60 4.96 6.79
N CYS A 170 10.73 5.91 7.19
CA CYS A 170 9.76 5.64 8.24
C CYS A 170 8.73 4.56 7.85
N ALA A 171 8.35 4.46 6.59
CA ALA A 171 7.40 3.47 6.11
C ALA A 171 8.06 2.09 6.01
N GLU A 172 9.30 2.01 5.54
CA GLU A 172 10.07 0.76 5.50
C GLU A 172 10.35 0.22 6.90
N THR A 173 10.79 1.10 7.81
CA THR A 173 11.02 0.77 9.22
C THR A 173 9.74 0.30 9.90
N PHE A 174 8.61 0.96 9.62
CA PHE A 174 7.31 0.54 10.13
C PHE A 174 6.90 -0.86 9.62
N MET A 175 7.04 -1.13 8.33
CA MET A 175 6.72 -2.45 7.80
C MET A 175 7.66 -3.54 8.32
N THR A 176 8.94 -3.22 8.53
CA THR A 176 9.90 -4.14 9.17
C THR A 176 9.50 -4.45 10.61
N LEU A 177 9.04 -3.45 11.39
CA LEU A 177 8.51 -3.66 12.72
C LEU A 177 7.32 -4.62 12.71
N LEU A 178 6.37 -4.44 11.78
CA LEU A 178 5.22 -5.33 11.65
C LEU A 178 5.63 -6.76 11.22
N GLN A 179 6.65 -6.91 10.38
CA GLN A 179 7.21 -8.23 10.03
C GLN A 179 7.81 -8.93 11.25
N VAL A 180 8.57 -8.20 12.08
CA VAL A 180 9.13 -8.76 13.34
C VAL A 180 8.03 -9.23 14.28
N ILE A 181 6.95 -8.45 14.41
CA ILE A 181 5.77 -8.86 15.20
C ILE A 181 5.15 -10.12 14.58
N THR A 182 4.99 -10.17 13.26
CA THR A 182 4.45 -11.31 12.51
C THR A 182 5.24 -12.59 12.78
N GLU A 183 6.56 -12.54 12.68
CA GLU A 183 7.41 -13.70 12.92
C GLU A 183 7.29 -14.24 14.36
N ARG A 184 7.08 -13.35 15.34
CA ARG A 184 6.91 -13.75 16.75
C ARG A 184 5.62 -14.54 16.96
N TYR A 185 4.48 -14.07 16.42
CA TYR A 185 3.20 -14.74 16.64
C TYR A 185 2.92 -15.88 15.64
N ARG A 186 3.53 -15.87 14.45
CA ARG A 186 3.45 -16.95 13.46
C ARG A 186 3.86 -18.31 14.04
N ALA A 187 4.83 -18.32 14.95
CA ALA A 187 5.30 -19.53 15.61
C ALA A 187 4.33 -20.09 16.69
N LEU A 188 3.28 -19.35 17.08
CA LEU A 188 2.40 -19.75 18.17
C LEU A 188 1.51 -20.94 17.80
N PRO A 189 1.29 -21.90 18.72
CA PRO A 189 0.49 -23.09 18.45
C PRO A 189 -1.03 -22.88 18.51
N SER A 190 -1.50 -21.66 18.88
CA SER A 190 -2.92 -21.36 19.08
C SER A 190 -3.41 -20.32 18.07
N PRO A 191 -4.33 -20.68 17.16
CA PRO A 191 -4.89 -19.74 16.21
C PRO A 191 -5.59 -18.55 16.88
N SER A 192 -6.28 -18.75 18.00
CA SER A 192 -6.92 -17.64 18.74
C SER A 192 -5.89 -16.65 19.29
N ALA A 193 -4.72 -17.12 19.73
CA ALA A 193 -3.64 -16.21 20.14
C ALA A 193 -3.05 -15.45 18.94
N GLN A 194 -2.88 -16.12 17.80
CA GLN A 194 -2.42 -15.48 16.57
C GLN A 194 -3.41 -14.39 16.10
N LEU A 195 -4.71 -14.64 16.19
CA LEU A 195 -5.74 -13.66 15.85
C LEU A 195 -5.71 -12.43 16.76
N LYS A 196 -5.45 -12.60 18.07
CA LYS A 196 -5.24 -11.45 18.97
C LYS A 196 -4.04 -10.59 18.57
N PHE A 197 -2.94 -11.20 18.11
CA PHE A 197 -1.79 -10.46 17.59
C PHE A 197 -2.08 -9.82 16.23
N LEU A 198 -2.86 -10.46 15.37
CA LEU A 198 -3.32 -9.88 14.11
C LEU A 198 -4.16 -8.61 14.37
N GLU A 199 -5.06 -8.64 15.35
CA GLU A 199 -5.84 -7.45 15.73
C GLU A 199 -4.94 -6.33 16.27
N LEU A 200 -3.93 -6.65 17.10
CA LEU A 200 -2.91 -5.68 17.48
C LEU A 200 -2.17 -5.12 16.26
N GLN A 201 -1.80 -5.97 15.30
CA GLN A 201 -1.12 -5.54 14.08
C GLN A 201 -1.99 -4.58 13.24
N LYS A 202 -3.28 -4.88 13.12
CA LYS A 202 -4.26 -4.03 12.44
C LYS A 202 -4.45 -2.69 13.16
N GLU A 203 -4.47 -2.70 14.49
CA GLU A 203 -4.50 -1.48 15.31
C GLU A 203 -3.24 -0.62 15.06
N LEU A 204 -2.05 -1.21 15.04
CA LEU A 204 -0.80 -0.48 14.78
C LEU A 204 -0.77 0.16 13.39
N VAL A 205 -1.29 -0.52 12.35
CA VAL A 205 -1.44 0.05 11.01
C VAL A 205 -2.36 1.25 11.01
N ASP A 206 -3.51 1.16 11.70
CA ASP A 206 -4.45 2.27 11.78
C ASP A 206 -3.86 3.47 12.53
N ASP A 207 -3.17 3.21 13.64
CA ASP A 207 -2.43 4.17 14.43
C ASP A 207 -1.36 4.90 13.60
N PHE A 208 -0.63 4.18 12.76
CA PHE A 208 0.36 4.78 11.86
C PHE A 208 -0.31 5.63 10.77
N ARG A 209 -1.41 5.13 10.16
CA ARG A 209 -2.22 5.88 9.19
C ARG A 209 -2.74 7.20 9.78
N ILE A 210 -3.19 7.20 11.03
CA ILE A 210 -3.66 8.41 11.72
C ILE A 210 -2.51 9.42 11.88
N ARG A 211 -1.31 8.96 12.30
CA ARG A 211 -0.11 9.83 12.37
C ARG A 211 0.28 10.38 11.00
N LEU A 212 0.31 9.56 9.95
CA LEU A 212 0.55 10.03 8.58
C LEU A 212 -0.45 11.10 8.15
N THR A 213 -1.73 10.92 8.52
CA THR A 213 -2.79 11.89 8.24
C THR A 213 -2.55 13.22 8.98
N GLN A 214 -2.08 13.17 10.22
CA GLN A 214 -1.76 14.37 11.01
C GLN A 214 -0.62 15.15 10.37
N VAL A 215 0.51 14.49 10.08
CA VAL A 215 1.67 15.12 9.43
C VAL A 215 1.28 15.67 8.04
N MET A 216 0.48 14.93 7.27
CA MET A 216 -0.01 15.41 5.96
C MET A 216 -0.81 16.70 6.08
N LYS A 217 -1.66 16.84 7.12
CA LYS A 217 -2.45 18.05 7.33
C LYS A 217 -1.57 19.27 7.60
N GLU A 218 -0.44 19.11 8.28
CA GLU A 218 0.54 20.18 8.50
C GLU A 218 1.17 20.66 7.19
N GLU A 219 1.45 19.72 6.28
CA GLU A 219 2.05 19.98 4.97
C GLU A 219 1.04 20.42 3.89
N SER A 220 -0.26 20.44 4.21
CA SER A 220 -1.34 20.67 3.23
C SER A 220 -1.31 22.03 2.51
N ARG A 221 -0.54 23.00 3.03
CA ARG A 221 -0.33 24.31 2.38
C ARG A 221 0.52 24.22 1.12
N CYS A 222 1.36 23.20 1.00
CA CYS A 222 2.21 22.96 -0.16
C CYS A 222 2.10 21.48 -0.59
N PRO A 223 1.04 21.08 -1.33
CA PRO A 223 0.80 19.70 -1.77
C PRO A 223 1.82 19.15 -2.79
N LEU A 224 2.85 19.93 -3.14
CA LEU A 224 4.01 19.51 -3.93
C LEU A 224 5.30 19.45 -3.11
N GLY A 225 5.22 19.74 -1.81
CA GLY A 225 6.36 19.66 -0.91
C GLY A 225 6.90 18.24 -0.85
N VAL A 226 8.22 18.12 -0.74
CA VAL A 226 8.93 16.83 -0.68
C VAL A 226 8.32 15.91 0.38
N ARG A 227 7.95 16.45 1.54
CA ARG A 227 7.35 15.71 2.64
C ARG A 227 5.91 15.26 2.34
N TYR A 228 5.11 16.10 1.69
CA TYR A 228 3.75 15.72 1.28
C TYR A 228 3.77 14.52 0.33
N CYS A 229 4.65 14.56 -0.67
CA CYS A 229 4.84 13.47 -1.63
C CYS A 229 5.44 12.21 -0.97
N ALA A 230 6.37 12.38 -0.02
CA ALA A 230 6.91 11.26 0.76
C ALA A 230 5.81 10.55 1.58
N ILE A 231 4.90 11.31 2.22
CA ILE A 231 3.74 10.71 2.91
C ILE A 231 2.85 9.96 1.93
N LEU A 232 2.60 10.52 0.74
CA LEU A 232 1.81 9.85 -0.28
C LEU A 232 2.45 8.53 -0.72
N ASN A 233 3.78 8.52 -0.93
CA ASN A 233 4.54 7.30 -1.23
C ASN A 233 4.47 6.30 -0.07
N ALA A 234 4.56 6.75 1.20
CA ALA A 234 4.40 5.88 2.37
C ALA A 234 3.05 5.18 2.40
N VAL A 235 1.95 5.93 2.19
CA VAL A 235 0.59 5.38 2.15
C VAL A 235 0.45 4.35 1.04
N ASN A 236 0.98 4.65 -0.16
CA ASN A 236 0.96 3.72 -1.28
C ASN A 236 1.78 2.45 -1.00
N TYR A 237 3.00 2.60 -0.46
CA TYR A 237 3.89 1.50 -0.12
C TYR A 237 3.26 0.53 0.90
N ILE A 238 2.73 1.07 2.00
CA ILE A 238 2.04 0.26 3.04
C ILE A 238 0.83 -0.46 2.42
N SER A 239 0.06 0.25 1.59
CA SER A 239 -1.10 -0.37 0.90
C SER A 239 -0.68 -1.50 -0.03
N THR A 240 0.46 -1.37 -0.73
CA THR A 240 0.98 -2.44 -1.59
C THR A 240 1.38 -3.65 -0.76
N ILE A 241 2.16 -3.48 0.30
CA ILE A 241 2.60 -4.62 1.12
C ILE A 241 1.43 -5.31 1.82
N LEU A 242 0.43 -4.55 2.30
CA LEU A 242 -0.75 -5.16 2.91
C LEU A 242 -1.59 -5.95 1.90
N ARG A 243 -1.60 -5.56 0.62
CA ARG A 243 -2.20 -6.38 -0.45
C ARG A 243 -1.39 -7.65 -0.66
N ASP A 244 -0.07 -7.57 -0.70
CA ASP A 244 0.78 -8.76 -0.82
C ASP A 244 0.61 -9.71 0.38
N TRP A 245 0.42 -9.17 1.59
CA TRP A 245 0.14 -9.96 2.79
C TRP A 245 -1.25 -10.59 2.78
N ALA A 246 -2.24 -9.95 2.15
CA ALA A 246 -3.56 -10.55 1.99
C ALA A 246 -3.49 -11.89 1.23
N ASP A 247 -2.53 -12.01 0.30
CA ASP A 247 -2.32 -13.19 -0.54
C ASP A 247 -1.30 -14.18 0.06
N ASP A 248 -0.67 -13.86 1.20
CA ASP A 248 0.29 -14.74 1.86
C ASP A 248 -0.41 -15.88 2.61
N VAL A 249 0.16 -17.09 2.47
CA VAL A 249 -0.41 -18.34 2.98
C VAL A 249 -0.73 -18.28 4.47
N PHE A 250 0.12 -17.62 5.26
CA PHE A 250 -0.10 -17.52 6.70
C PHE A 250 -1.34 -16.70 7.03
N PHE A 251 -1.54 -15.55 6.37
CA PHE A 251 -2.72 -14.72 6.61
C PHE A 251 -4.00 -15.37 6.07
N LEU A 252 -3.94 -16.09 4.94
CA LEU A 252 -5.07 -16.89 4.46
C LEU A 252 -5.46 -17.99 5.47
N GLN A 253 -4.49 -18.65 6.11
CA GLN A 253 -4.75 -19.61 7.18
C GLN A 253 -5.37 -18.96 8.41
N LEU A 254 -4.94 -17.76 8.79
CA LEU A 254 -5.55 -17.00 9.88
C LEU A 254 -6.98 -16.59 9.56
N GLN A 255 -7.27 -16.22 8.32
CA GLN A 255 -8.62 -15.91 7.88
C GLN A 255 -9.54 -17.12 8.04
N GLN A 256 -9.08 -18.29 7.61
CA GLN A 256 -9.81 -19.54 7.81
C GLN A 256 -10.02 -19.85 9.29
N ALA A 257 -9.01 -19.63 10.13
CA ALA A 257 -9.10 -19.80 11.57
C ALA A 257 -10.16 -18.87 12.20
N ALA A 258 -10.16 -17.58 11.84
CA ALA A 258 -11.15 -16.60 12.30
C ALA A 258 -12.59 -17.02 11.93
N VAL A 259 -12.78 -17.49 10.70
CA VAL A 259 -14.07 -18.01 10.23
C VAL A 259 -14.50 -19.23 11.07
N SER A 260 -13.57 -20.15 11.35
CA SER A 260 -13.88 -21.37 12.12
C SER A 260 -14.21 -21.11 13.59
N LEU A 261 -13.55 -20.11 14.19
CA LEU A 261 -13.72 -19.74 15.61
C LEU A 261 -14.95 -18.83 15.83
N GLY A 262 -15.57 -18.34 14.75
CA GLY A 262 -16.72 -17.45 14.84
C GLY A 262 -16.36 -16.03 15.29
N GLU A 263 -15.09 -15.63 15.14
CA GLU A 263 -14.62 -14.28 15.46
C GLU A 263 -15.04 -13.29 14.36
N GLY A 264 -16.35 -13.00 14.31
CA GLY A 264 -16.95 -12.10 13.33
C GLY A 264 -16.46 -10.64 13.43
N GLU A 265 -15.92 -10.22 14.57
CA GLU A 265 -15.32 -8.88 14.75
C GLU A 265 -14.03 -8.72 13.92
N VAL A 266 -13.20 -9.75 13.84
CA VAL A 266 -11.95 -9.77 13.06
C VAL A 266 -12.23 -9.63 11.55
N LEU A 267 -13.38 -10.13 11.10
CA LEU A 267 -13.82 -10.20 9.70
C LEU A 267 -14.80 -9.07 9.30
N GLY A 268 -15.04 -8.07 10.14
CA GLY A 268 -15.87 -6.91 9.78
C GLY A 268 -17.39 -7.09 9.94
N GLY A 269 -17.85 -7.93 10.87
CA GLY A 269 -19.19 -7.83 11.47
C GLY A 269 -20.39 -8.28 10.62
N ARG A 270 -20.39 -9.52 10.11
CA ARG A 270 -21.61 -10.13 9.51
C ARG A 270 -22.01 -11.46 10.16
N SER A 271 -23.32 -11.59 10.43
CA SER A 271 -23.97 -12.78 11.01
C SER A 271 -23.78 -14.03 10.13
N MET A 272 -23.50 -15.17 10.77
CA MET A 272 -22.84 -16.31 10.12
C MET A 272 -23.81 -17.49 9.86
N MET A 273 -24.50 -17.46 8.72
CA MET A 273 -25.05 -18.68 8.09
C MET A 273 -23.96 -19.38 7.26
N GLU A 274 -24.11 -20.67 6.91
CA GLU A 274 -23.12 -21.42 6.09
C GLU A 274 -22.80 -20.74 4.74
N VAL A 275 -23.79 -20.10 4.11
CA VAL A 275 -23.61 -19.28 2.90
C VAL A 275 -22.79 -18.01 3.17
N GLY A 276 -22.89 -17.46 4.39
CA GLY A 276 -22.08 -16.34 4.84
C GLY A 276 -20.60 -16.69 5.07
N ARG A 277 -20.28 -17.95 5.42
CA ARG A 277 -18.88 -18.37 5.65
C ARG A 277 -18.05 -18.37 4.37
N LEU A 278 -18.63 -18.78 3.25
CA LEU A 278 -17.97 -18.75 1.94
C LEU A 278 -17.80 -17.30 1.46
N ALA A 279 -18.82 -16.46 1.64
CA ALA A 279 -18.73 -15.02 1.33
C ALA A 279 -17.69 -14.28 2.21
N SER A 280 -17.51 -14.69 3.47
CA SER A 280 -16.47 -14.15 4.36
C SER A 280 -15.03 -14.55 3.98
N LEU A 281 -14.88 -15.54 3.09
CA LEU A 281 -13.58 -15.92 2.51
C LEU A 281 -13.29 -15.19 1.19
N GLU A 282 -14.23 -14.40 0.66
CA GLU A 282 -14.03 -13.64 -0.58
C GLU A 282 -13.30 -12.31 -0.35
N GLY A 283 -13.26 -11.80 0.88
CA GLY A 283 -12.53 -10.57 1.26
C GLY A 283 -11.15 -10.85 1.87
N SER A 284 -10.36 -9.82 2.09
CA SER A 284 -9.09 -9.87 2.82
C SER A 284 -9.26 -9.44 4.28
N LEU A 285 -8.44 -10.01 5.18
CA LEU A 285 -8.29 -9.57 6.57
C LEU A 285 -7.92 -8.09 6.70
N PHE A 286 -7.34 -7.49 5.65
CA PHE A 286 -6.86 -6.12 5.61
C PHE A 286 -7.79 -5.17 4.84
N ASP A 287 -8.92 -5.63 4.28
CA ASP A 287 -9.80 -4.81 3.41
C ASP A 287 -10.22 -3.49 4.06
N GLY A 288 -10.60 -3.53 5.34
CA GLY A 288 -10.98 -2.34 6.09
C GLY A 288 -9.85 -1.30 6.17
N LEU A 289 -8.61 -1.75 6.40
CA LEU A 289 -7.43 -0.88 6.46
C LEU A 289 -7.03 -0.38 5.07
N LEU A 290 -7.08 -1.25 4.06
CA LEU A 290 -6.80 -0.90 2.67
C LEU A 290 -7.77 0.17 2.17
N ALA A 291 -9.06 0.05 2.46
CA ALA A 291 -10.06 1.06 2.12
C ALA A 291 -9.76 2.43 2.77
N LEU A 292 -9.32 2.42 4.04
CA LEU A 292 -8.93 3.62 4.76
C LEU A 292 -7.66 4.28 4.21
N LEU A 293 -6.66 3.48 3.82
CA LEU A 293 -5.44 3.96 3.18
C LEU A 293 -5.70 4.46 1.75
N ASP A 294 -6.52 3.76 0.96
CA ASP A 294 -6.89 4.18 -0.39
C ASP A 294 -7.69 5.48 -0.38
N ARG A 295 -8.58 5.67 0.61
CA ARG A 295 -9.27 6.95 0.82
C ARG A 295 -8.28 8.08 1.13
N LEU A 296 -7.33 7.85 2.03
CA LEU A 296 -6.29 8.85 2.34
C LEU A 296 -5.46 9.20 1.10
N LYS A 297 -5.05 8.18 0.33
CA LYS A 297 -4.33 8.34 -0.94
C LYS A 297 -5.13 9.15 -1.96
N GLY A 298 -6.41 8.84 -2.14
CA GLY A 298 -7.32 9.56 -3.04
C GLY A 298 -7.51 11.02 -2.63
N ASP A 299 -7.77 11.27 -1.34
CA ASP A 299 -7.91 12.63 -0.79
C ASP A 299 -6.64 13.45 -1.00
N MET A 300 -5.46 12.84 -0.81
CA MET A 300 -4.17 13.51 -1.01
C MET A 300 -3.90 13.83 -2.50
N LEU A 301 -4.11 12.85 -3.39
CA LEU A 301 -3.97 13.05 -4.84
C LEU A 301 -4.93 14.13 -5.33
N GLY A 302 -6.18 14.13 -4.87
CA GLY A 302 -7.17 15.15 -5.22
C GLY A 302 -6.69 16.56 -4.87
N ARG A 303 -6.19 16.78 -3.65
CA ARG A 303 -5.64 18.08 -3.21
C ARG A 303 -4.41 18.51 -4.01
N LEU A 304 -3.52 17.57 -4.32
CA LEU A 304 -2.36 17.80 -5.16
C LEU A 304 -2.78 18.28 -6.56
N LEU A 305 -3.74 17.59 -7.18
CA LEU A 305 -4.27 17.98 -8.49
C LEU A 305 -5.03 19.31 -8.45
N ASP A 306 -5.77 19.60 -7.37
CA ASP A 306 -6.47 20.89 -7.21
C ASP A 306 -5.48 22.05 -7.08
N PHE A 307 -4.34 21.83 -6.44
CA PHE A 307 -3.28 22.80 -6.33
C PHE A 307 -2.64 23.07 -7.70
N LEU A 308 -2.30 22.01 -8.43
CA LEU A 308 -1.73 22.10 -9.78
C LEU A 308 -2.66 22.84 -10.75
N MET A 309 -3.96 22.53 -10.71
CA MET A 309 -4.94 23.20 -11.58
C MET A 309 -5.08 24.68 -11.27
N ARG A 310 -4.97 25.11 -10.00
CA ARG A 310 -4.96 26.55 -9.66
C ARG A 310 -3.76 27.26 -10.26
N GLU A 311 -2.57 26.68 -10.13
CA GLU A 311 -1.36 27.24 -10.74
C GLU A 311 -1.48 27.31 -12.27
N PHE A 312 -1.93 26.22 -12.89
CA PHE A 312 -2.14 26.15 -14.34
C PHE A 312 -3.15 27.21 -14.81
N SER A 313 -4.31 27.30 -14.16
CA SER A 313 -5.39 28.22 -14.55
C SER A 313 -4.92 29.68 -14.51
N GLU A 314 -4.14 30.06 -13.50
CA GLU A 314 -3.52 31.39 -13.43
C GLU A 314 -2.57 31.66 -14.60
N LYS A 315 -1.77 30.66 -15.01
CA LYS A 315 -0.85 30.78 -16.15
C LYS A 315 -1.57 30.69 -17.51
N ALA A 316 -2.75 30.08 -17.57
CA ALA A 316 -3.54 29.93 -18.78
C ALA A 316 -4.39 31.16 -19.13
N LYS A 317 -4.56 32.12 -18.22
CA LYS A 317 -5.35 33.36 -18.46
C LYS A 317 -5.02 34.07 -19.78
N PRO A 318 -3.75 34.30 -20.16
CA PRO A 318 -3.43 34.95 -21.44
C PRO A 318 -3.89 34.14 -22.65
N TYR A 319 -3.81 32.81 -22.58
CA TYR A 319 -4.24 31.91 -23.65
C TYR A 319 -5.76 31.88 -23.80
N CYS A 320 -6.49 31.94 -22.68
CA CYS A 320 -7.96 32.00 -22.69
C CYS A 320 -8.48 33.29 -23.35
N GLN A 321 -7.68 34.36 -23.34
CA GLN A 321 -8.00 35.68 -23.90
C GLN A 321 -7.41 35.90 -25.31
N GLU A 322 -6.85 34.85 -25.93
CA GLU A 322 -6.27 34.93 -27.26
C GLU A 322 -7.34 35.33 -28.30
N ARG A 323 -6.94 36.10 -29.32
CA ARG A 323 -7.89 36.63 -30.32
C ARG A 323 -8.13 35.61 -31.44
N TRP A 324 -8.73 34.47 -31.08
CA TRP A 324 -8.96 33.31 -31.96
C TRP A 324 -9.69 33.62 -33.28
N LEU A 325 -10.61 34.59 -33.29
CA LEU A 325 -11.29 35.07 -34.49
C LEU A 325 -10.40 35.87 -35.45
N SER A 326 -9.37 36.54 -34.93
CA SER A 326 -8.55 37.49 -35.70
C SER A 326 -7.24 36.89 -36.19
N LEU A 327 -7.01 35.59 -35.95
CA LEU A 327 -5.80 34.92 -36.39
C LEU A 327 -5.83 34.69 -37.91
N PRO A 328 -4.72 35.01 -38.63
CA PRO A 328 -4.66 34.87 -40.08
C PRO A 328 -4.69 33.40 -40.50
N SER A 329 -5.13 33.16 -41.74
CA SER A 329 -5.28 31.80 -42.28
C SER A 329 -3.92 31.08 -42.41
N GLN A 330 -3.93 29.74 -42.43
CA GLN A 330 -2.70 28.95 -42.65
C GLN A 330 -2.01 29.27 -43.99
N GLN A 331 -2.75 29.74 -45.00
CA GLN A 331 -2.18 30.10 -46.30
C GLN A 331 -1.32 31.37 -46.25
N ASP A 332 -1.57 32.22 -45.25
CA ASP A 332 -0.85 33.48 -45.03
C ASP A 332 0.34 33.32 -44.07
N GLN A 333 0.52 32.14 -43.47
CA GLN A 333 1.59 31.84 -42.52
C GLN A 333 2.55 30.79 -43.11
N SER A 334 3.84 31.13 -43.23
CA SER A 334 4.84 30.23 -43.81
C SER A 334 5.24 29.06 -42.89
N ILE A 335 5.21 29.26 -41.56
CA ILE A 335 5.52 28.25 -40.54
C ILE A 335 4.67 28.53 -39.29
N MET A 336 3.94 27.52 -38.81
CA MET A 336 3.22 27.60 -37.53
C MET A 336 4.18 27.43 -36.34
N SER A 337 3.99 28.22 -35.29
CA SER A 337 4.73 28.15 -34.03
C SER A 337 3.77 28.14 -32.84
N LEU A 338 4.27 27.79 -31.66
CA LEU A 338 3.46 27.79 -30.44
C LEU A 338 2.97 29.22 -30.14
N SER A 339 1.67 29.36 -29.83
CA SER A 339 1.09 30.64 -29.42
C SER A 339 1.85 31.22 -28.23
N GLY A 340 2.33 32.46 -28.34
CA GLY A 340 3.11 33.10 -27.27
C GLY A 340 2.34 33.20 -25.94
N SER A 341 1.02 33.31 -26.01
CA SER A 341 0.09 33.29 -24.86
C SER A 341 -0.02 31.92 -24.18
N ALA A 342 0.27 30.82 -24.90
CA ALA A 342 0.27 29.45 -24.39
C ALA A 342 1.56 29.10 -23.62
N CYS A 343 2.67 29.78 -23.92
CA CYS A 343 3.98 29.46 -23.34
C CYS A 343 3.97 29.34 -21.80
N PRO A 344 3.36 30.27 -21.03
CA PRO A 344 3.36 30.18 -19.57
C PRO A 344 2.67 28.92 -19.03
N MET A 345 1.53 28.53 -19.62
CA MET A 345 0.78 27.34 -19.19
C MET A 345 1.49 26.04 -19.61
N MET A 346 2.11 26.00 -20.79
CA MET A 346 2.87 24.83 -21.27
C MET A 346 4.12 24.57 -20.41
N LEU A 347 4.85 25.62 -20.07
CA LEU A 347 6.01 25.52 -19.16
C LEU A 347 5.58 25.05 -17.78
N CYS A 348 4.45 25.55 -17.27
CA CYS A 348 3.88 25.11 -15.99
C CYS A 348 3.61 23.60 -15.99
N VAL A 349 2.91 23.07 -17.01
CA VAL A 349 2.64 21.62 -17.12
C VAL A 349 3.93 20.81 -17.19
N ARG A 350 4.88 21.20 -18.05
CA ARG A 350 6.17 20.52 -18.21
C ARG A 350 6.92 20.42 -16.87
N ASP A 351 7.08 21.56 -16.18
CA ASP A 351 7.87 21.63 -14.95
C ASP A 351 7.21 20.84 -13.82
N ARG A 352 5.88 20.85 -13.75
CA ARG A 352 5.12 20.07 -12.76
C ARG A 352 5.16 18.57 -13.05
N LEU A 353 5.04 18.15 -14.31
CA LEU A 353 5.20 16.73 -14.67
C LEU A 353 6.60 16.20 -14.32
N LEU A 354 7.65 16.98 -14.61
CA LEU A 354 9.01 16.63 -14.23
C LEU A 354 9.15 16.49 -12.71
N ASN A 355 8.64 17.46 -11.96
CA ASN A 355 8.69 17.44 -10.50
C ASN A 355 7.94 16.23 -9.92
N LEU A 356 6.71 15.96 -10.36
CA LEU A 356 5.92 14.81 -9.93
C LEU A 356 6.64 13.49 -10.23
N HIS A 357 7.23 13.37 -11.42
CA HIS A 357 7.99 12.18 -11.81
C HIS A 357 9.20 11.94 -10.89
N GLN A 358 9.82 13.01 -10.38
CA GLN A 358 10.94 12.91 -9.44
C GLN A 358 10.50 12.52 -8.02
N VAL A 359 9.39 13.08 -7.52
CA VAL A 359 9.01 12.94 -6.09
C VAL A 359 8.01 11.81 -5.81
N LEU A 360 7.18 11.42 -6.78
CA LEU A 360 6.20 10.35 -6.62
C LEU A 360 6.74 9.00 -7.12
N SER A 361 6.26 7.93 -6.50
CA SER A 361 6.42 6.56 -7.00
C SER A 361 5.78 6.40 -8.39
N LEU A 362 6.21 5.41 -9.16
CA LEU A 362 5.70 5.21 -10.53
C LEU A 362 4.16 5.04 -10.58
N PRO A 363 3.53 4.20 -9.72
CA PRO A 363 2.07 4.06 -9.72
C PRO A 363 1.34 5.37 -9.38
N LEU A 364 1.85 6.12 -8.39
CA LEU A 364 1.26 7.40 -7.99
C LEU A 364 1.44 8.47 -9.04
N PHE A 365 2.62 8.52 -9.67
CA PHE A 365 2.88 9.41 -10.79
C PHE A 365 1.92 9.15 -11.94
N GLN A 366 1.67 7.87 -12.27
CA GLN A 366 0.70 7.49 -13.30
C GLN A 366 -0.70 8.01 -13.02
N LEU A 367 -1.20 7.80 -11.80
CA LEU A 367 -2.49 8.33 -11.37
C LEU A 367 -2.53 9.87 -11.41
N ALA A 368 -1.46 10.51 -10.95
CA ALA A 368 -1.38 11.97 -10.89
C ALA A 368 -1.38 12.61 -12.29
N TRP A 369 -0.53 12.15 -13.22
CA TRP A 369 -0.49 12.78 -14.55
C TRP A 369 -1.77 12.49 -15.36
N GLN A 370 -2.39 11.31 -15.20
CA GLN A 370 -3.65 10.98 -15.87
C GLN A 370 -4.78 11.87 -15.35
N GLY A 371 -4.90 12.03 -14.03
CA GLY A 371 -5.86 12.94 -13.42
C GLY A 371 -5.59 14.41 -13.76
N LEU A 372 -4.33 14.81 -13.93
CA LEU A 372 -3.98 16.15 -14.41
C LEU A 372 -4.44 16.34 -15.86
N ALA A 373 -4.13 15.39 -16.76
CA ALA A 373 -4.52 15.45 -18.16
C ALA A 373 -6.05 15.57 -18.32
N GLU A 374 -6.81 14.76 -17.57
CA GLU A 374 -8.28 14.83 -17.57
C GLU A 374 -8.78 16.21 -17.13
N ARG A 375 -8.22 16.81 -16.08
CA ARG A 375 -8.63 18.14 -15.62
C ARG A 375 -8.23 19.26 -16.57
N LEU A 376 -7.06 19.15 -17.20
CA LEU A 376 -6.61 20.06 -18.24
C LEU A 376 -7.52 19.99 -19.48
N ASP A 377 -7.94 18.79 -19.88
CA ASP A 377 -8.90 18.57 -20.97
C ASP A 377 -10.21 19.33 -20.73
N HIS A 378 -10.81 19.15 -19.55
CA HIS A 378 -12.05 19.84 -19.18
C HIS A 378 -11.87 21.35 -19.12
N PHE A 379 -10.79 21.86 -18.49
CA PHE A 379 -10.52 23.29 -18.41
C PHE A 379 -10.35 23.92 -19.79
N LEU A 380 -9.50 23.35 -20.65
CA LEU A 380 -9.24 23.91 -21.98
C LEU A 380 -10.50 23.86 -22.84
N TYR A 381 -11.31 22.80 -22.73
CA TYR A 381 -12.58 22.72 -23.44
C TYR A 381 -13.56 23.81 -23.00
N GLN A 382 -13.68 24.07 -21.69
CA GLN A 382 -14.62 25.07 -21.16
C GLN A 382 -14.13 26.51 -21.34
N ASP A 383 -12.92 26.80 -20.87
CA ASP A 383 -12.39 28.17 -20.73
C ASP A 383 -11.70 28.68 -22.00
N VAL A 384 -11.29 27.80 -22.92
CA VAL A 384 -10.72 28.19 -24.22
C VAL A 384 -11.69 27.93 -25.35
N VAL A 385 -12.15 26.70 -25.52
CA VAL A 385 -12.99 26.34 -26.68
C VAL A 385 -14.38 26.95 -26.59
N LEU A 386 -15.16 26.59 -25.56
CA LEU A 386 -16.55 27.04 -25.46
C LEU A 386 -16.69 28.54 -25.17
N SER A 387 -15.63 29.19 -24.70
CA SER A 387 -15.62 30.62 -24.37
C SER A 387 -15.21 31.53 -25.54
N ASN A 388 -14.80 30.96 -26.69
CA ASN A 388 -14.31 31.72 -27.83
C ASN A 388 -14.98 31.31 -29.15
N HIS A 389 -14.86 32.18 -30.15
CA HIS A 389 -15.19 31.85 -31.54
C HIS A 389 -13.91 31.74 -32.36
N PHE A 390 -13.94 30.94 -33.42
CA PHE A 390 -12.74 30.58 -34.17
C PHE A 390 -12.85 30.93 -35.65
N SER A 391 -11.83 31.60 -36.18
CA SER A 391 -11.56 31.61 -37.62
C SER A 391 -10.94 30.27 -38.05
N GLU A 392 -10.83 30.02 -39.36
CA GLU A 392 -10.09 28.86 -39.87
C GLU A 392 -8.63 28.85 -39.39
N GLY A 393 -7.98 30.02 -39.40
CA GLY A 393 -6.63 30.20 -38.85
C GLY A 393 -6.56 29.95 -37.35
N GLY A 394 -7.54 30.42 -36.58
CA GLY A 394 -7.60 30.20 -35.14
C GLY A 394 -7.82 28.73 -34.77
N ALA A 395 -8.72 28.03 -35.45
CA ALA A 395 -8.93 26.59 -35.27
C ALA A 395 -7.65 25.80 -35.61
N ALA A 396 -6.98 26.15 -36.70
CA ALA A 396 -5.70 25.57 -37.07
C ALA A 396 -4.60 25.82 -36.02
N GLN A 397 -4.51 27.03 -35.47
CA GLN A 397 -3.54 27.37 -34.41
C GLN A 397 -3.81 26.57 -33.13
N LEU A 398 -5.08 26.46 -32.72
CA LEU A 398 -5.48 25.62 -31.58
C LEU A 398 -5.08 24.15 -31.82
N HIS A 399 -5.34 23.62 -33.02
CA HIS A 399 -4.91 22.28 -33.40
C HIS A 399 -3.40 22.10 -33.26
N PHE A 400 -2.61 23.08 -33.72
CA PHE A 400 -1.15 23.05 -33.62
C PHE A 400 -0.68 23.09 -32.15
N ASP A 401 -1.21 24.01 -31.35
CA ASP A 401 -0.86 24.14 -29.93
C ASP A 401 -1.15 22.84 -29.16
N MET A 402 -2.28 22.18 -29.43
CA MET A 402 -2.64 20.92 -28.77
C MET A 402 -1.80 19.74 -29.26
N ASN A 403 -1.83 19.45 -30.58
CA ASN A 403 -1.25 18.22 -31.13
C ASN A 403 0.28 18.25 -31.23
N ARG A 404 0.88 19.43 -31.42
CA ARG A 404 2.34 19.56 -31.58
C ARG A 404 3.06 19.99 -30.31
N ASN A 405 2.34 20.48 -29.29
CA ASN A 405 2.96 21.00 -28.08
C ASN A 405 2.36 20.38 -26.81
N LEU A 406 1.07 20.60 -26.49
CA LEU A 406 0.50 20.13 -25.21
C LEU A 406 0.53 18.60 -25.07
N PHE A 407 -0.07 17.87 -26.00
CA PHE A 407 -0.15 16.40 -25.90
C PHE A 407 1.25 15.76 -25.87
N PRO A 408 2.21 16.19 -26.72
CA PRO A 408 3.58 15.70 -26.64
C PRO A 408 4.30 15.86 -25.28
N LEU A 409 3.90 16.81 -24.42
CA LEU A 409 4.46 16.91 -23.06
C LEU A 409 4.26 15.63 -22.24
N PHE A 410 3.21 14.86 -22.53
CA PHE A 410 2.89 13.59 -21.88
C PHE A 410 3.45 12.38 -22.64
N GLY A 411 4.08 12.59 -23.80
CA GLY A 411 4.59 11.53 -24.68
C GLY A 411 5.73 10.70 -24.07
N HIS A 412 6.44 11.23 -23.08
CA HIS A 412 7.42 10.47 -22.30
C HIS A 412 6.78 9.42 -21.39
N TYR A 413 5.49 9.57 -21.06
CA TYR A 413 4.81 8.75 -20.05
C TYR A 413 3.74 7.83 -20.64
N CYS A 414 3.30 8.08 -21.88
CA CYS A 414 2.35 7.22 -22.58
C CYS A 414 2.51 7.33 -24.11
N LYS A 415 2.11 6.28 -24.83
CA LYS A 415 2.27 6.20 -26.29
C LYS A 415 1.31 7.11 -27.09
N ARG A 416 0.13 7.41 -26.52
CA ARG A 416 -0.97 8.15 -27.17
C ARG A 416 -1.58 9.17 -26.19
N PRO A 417 -0.84 10.25 -25.86
CA PRO A 417 -1.28 11.23 -24.87
C PRO A 417 -2.61 11.91 -25.22
N GLU A 418 -2.90 12.09 -26.51
CA GLU A 418 -4.14 12.69 -27.01
C GLU A 418 -5.40 11.95 -26.55
N ASN A 419 -5.31 10.67 -26.17
CA ASN A 419 -6.46 9.91 -25.69
C ASN A 419 -6.90 10.26 -24.25
N PHE A 420 -6.05 10.99 -23.51
CA PHE A 420 -6.38 11.54 -22.19
C PHE A 420 -7.00 12.94 -22.28
N PHE A 421 -7.01 13.53 -23.48
CA PHE A 421 -7.59 14.84 -23.78
C PHE A 421 -8.77 14.70 -24.74
N LYS A 422 -9.79 13.94 -24.33
CA LYS A 422 -10.88 13.50 -25.21
C LYS A 422 -11.69 14.67 -25.76
N HIS A 423 -12.10 15.60 -24.89
CA HIS A 423 -12.92 16.74 -25.28
C HIS A 423 -12.13 17.67 -26.20
N MET A 424 -10.88 17.98 -25.86
CA MET A 424 -10.03 18.85 -26.68
C MET A 424 -9.70 18.22 -28.02
N LYS A 425 -9.37 16.92 -28.05
CA LYS A 425 -9.08 16.19 -29.29
C LYS A 425 -10.27 16.25 -30.24
N GLU A 426 -11.47 15.94 -29.75
CA GLU A 426 -12.69 15.93 -30.57
C GLU A 426 -13.15 17.34 -30.95
N ALA A 427 -13.02 18.31 -30.04
CA ALA A 427 -13.37 19.70 -30.34
C ALA A 427 -12.52 20.28 -31.46
N VAL A 428 -11.22 20.00 -31.43
CA VAL A 428 -10.29 20.41 -32.49
C VAL A 428 -10.65 19.75 -33.83
N ILE A 429 -11.05 18.46 -33.84
CA ILE A 429 -11.51 17.79 -35.07
C ILE A 429 -12.69 18.55 -35.69
N VAL A 430 -13.70 18.90 -34.88
CA VAL A 430 -14.92 19.59 -35.33
C VAL A 430 -14.62 21.01 -35.82
N LEU A 431 -13.80 21.77 -35.07
CA LEU A 431 -13.44 23.14 -35.42
C LEU A 431 -12.62 23.21 -36.73
N CYS A 432 -11.78 22.20 -36.99
CA CYS A 432 -10.93 22.12 -38.18
C CYS A 432 -11.60 21.49 -39.41
N LEU A 433 -12.88 21.11 -39.36
CA LEU A 433 -13.57 20.58 -40.56
C LEU A 433 -13.59 21.62 -41.67
N ASN A 434 -13.48 21.17 -42.93
CA ASN A 434 -13.72 22.07 -44.05
C ASN A 434 -15.17 22.58 -44.04
N VAL A 435 -15.41 23.76 -44.66
CA VAL A 435 -16.71 24.45 -44.60
C VAL A 435 -17.86 23.56 -45.10
N GLY A 436 -17.64 22.78 -46.17
CA GLY A 436 -18.65 21.86 -46.71
C GLY A 436 -19.02 20.74 -45.74
N SER A 437 -18.05 20.06 -45.16
CA SER A 437 -18.25 18.96 -44.19
C SER A 437 -18.91 19.48 -42.91
N ALA A 438 -18.54 20.68 -42.47
CA ALA A 438 -19.17 21.33 -41.32
C ALA A 438 -20.64 21.68 -41.59
N ALA A 439 -20.98 22.13 -42.80
CA ALA A 439 -22.37 22.43 -43.18
C ALA A 439 -23.23 21.16 -43.27
N LEU A 440 -22.68 20.09 -43.86
CA LEU A 440 -23.33 18.78 -43.93
C LEU A 440 -23.56 18.21 -42.53
N LEU A 441 -22.53 18.21 -41.69
CA LEU A 441 -22.65 17.74 -40.30
C LEU A 441 -23.71 18.55 -39.54
N ARG A 442 -23.74 19.88 -39.69
CA ARG A 442 -24.76 20.72 -39.06
C ARG A 442 -26.18 20.41 -39.52
N ALA A 443 -26.37 20.10 -40.81
CA ALA A 443 -27.67 19.73 -41.35
C ALA A 443 -28.16 18.41 -40.74
N VAL A 444 -27.30 17.38 -40.77
CA VAL A 444 -27.58 16.05 -40.20
C VAL A 444 -27.93 16.14 -38.71
N LEU A 445 -27.17 16.91 -37.92
CA LEU A 445 -27.40 17.03 -36.48
C LEU A 445 -28.70 17.79 -36.14
N LYS A 446 -29.15 18.72 -37.00
CA LYS A 446 -30.42 19.46 -36.80
C LYS A 446 -31.65 18.62 -37.15
N GLU A 447 -31.52 17.62 -38.01
CA GLU A 447 -32.58 16.69 -38.39
C GLU A 447 -32.71 15.54 -37.36
N SER A 448 -32.82 15.90 -36.07
CA SER A 448 -32.63 15.00 -34.91
C SER A 448 -33.67 13.89 -34.67
N GLN A 449 -34.66 13.65 -35.54
CA GLN A 449 -35.68 12.61 -35.29
C GLN A 449 -35.93 11.62 -36.44
N ALA A 450 -35.32 11.79 -37.61
CA ALA A 450 -35.52 10.90 -38.76
C ALA A 450 -34.27 10.69 -39.63
N ALA A 451 -33.09 11.13 -39.17
CA ALA A 451 -31.84 10.97 -39.93
C ALA A 451 -31.39 9.50 -39.95
N ASP A 452 -31.20 8.96 -41.15
CA ASP A 452 -30.55 7.69 -41.43
C ASP A 452 -29.27 7.98 -42.25
N PRO A 453 -28.06 7.76 -41.71
CA PRO A 453 -27.73 7.11 -40.43
C PRO A 453 -27.92 8.02 -39.19
N PRO A 454 -28.01 7.43 -37.98
CA PRO A 454 -28.15 8.20 -36.74
C PRO A 454 -26.95 9.15 -36.53
N PRO A 455 -27.18 10.31 -35.88
CA PRO A 455 -26.15 11.36 -35.73
C PRO A 455 -24.88 10.85 -35.05
N GLU A 456 -25.01 9.93 -34.08
CA GLU A 456 -23.87 9.29 -33.41
C GLU A 456 -22.99 8.47 -34.36
N SER A 457 -23.58 7.80 -35.36
CA SER A 457 -22.80 7.04 -36.35
C SER A 457 -21.93 7.97 -37.20
N VAL A 458 -22.49 9.10 -37.62
CA VAL A 458 -21.76 10.11 -38.40
C VAL A 458 -20.62 10.71 -37.59
N LEU A 459 -20.83 10.98 -36.30
CA LEU A 459 -19.79 11.47 -35.39
C LEU A 459 -18.67 10.43 -35.21
N ASN A 460 -19.02 9.16 -35.01
CA ASN A 460 -18.05 8.08 -34.85
C ASN A 460 -17.16 7.91 -36.10
N GLU A 461 -17.73 8.02 -37.30
CA GLU A 461 -16.97 8.00 -38.57
C GLU A 461 -15.95 9.13 -38.68
N MET A 462 -16.24 10.27 -38.04
CA MET A 462 -15.34 11.44 -37.98
C MET A 462 -14.35 11.37 -36.81
N GLY A 463 -14.37 10.30 -36.01
CA GLY A 463 -13.51 10.12 -34.85
C GLY A 463 -13.97 10.86 -33.60
N VAL A 464 -15.24 11.25 -33.53
CA VAL A 464 -15.88 11.92 -32.39
C VAL A 464 -16.75 10.90 -31.65
N TYR A 465 -16.31 10.47 -30.47
CA TYR A 465 -16.94 9.42 -29.67
C TYR A 465 -17.40 9.89 -28.28
N CYS A 466 -16.82 10.98 -27.78
CA CYS A 466 -17.04 11.51 -26.43
C CYS A 466 -18.08 12.65 -26.42
N LEU A 467 -18.05 13.53 -27.42
CA LEU A 467 -18.95 14.68 -27.48
C LEU A 467 -20.35 14.28 -27.94
N ALA A 468 -21.37 14.79 -27.24
CA ALA A 468 -22.75 14.56 -27.64
C ALA A 468 -23.11 15.36 -28.92
N PRO A 469 -24.08 14.91 -29.72
CA PRO A 469 -24.59 15.65 -30.88
C PRO A 469 -24.92 17.13 -30.61
N SER A 470 -25.45 17.43 -29.42
CA SER A 470 -25.74 18.80 -28.97
C SER A 470 -24.48 19.64 -28.78
N ASP A 471 -23.42 19.05 -28.24
CA ASP A 471 -22.15 19.74 -28.00
C ASP A 471 -21.44 20.04 -29.31
N VAL A 472 -21.49 19.10 -30.25
CA VAL A 472 -20.96 19.29 -31.61
C VAL A 472 -21.70 20.41 -32.33
N LEU A 473 -23.03 20.53 -32.18
CA LEU A 473 -23.79 21.66 -32.70
C LEU A 473 -23.34 23.00 -32.11
N ILE A 474 -23.03 23.05 -30.81
CA ILE A 474 -22.46 24.24 -30.17
C ILE A 474 -21.12 24.57 -30.81
N LEU A 475 -20.19 23.61 -30.89
CA LEU A 475 -18.87 23.81 -31.50
C LEU A 475 -18.93 24.29 -32.94
N LEU A 476 -19.85 23.74 -33.74
CA LEU A 476 -20.08 24.21 -35.10
C LEU A 476 -20.48 25.69 -35.10
N ASN A 477 -21.39 26.12 -34.22
CA ASN A 477 -21.81 27.52 -34.13
C ASN A 477 -20.70 28.48 -33.65
N LEU A 478 -19.65 27.98 -32.99
CA LEU A 478 -18.48 28.80 -32.60
C LEU A 478 -17.56 29.13 -33.78
N ARG A 479 -17.76 28.51 -34.95
CA ARG A 479 -17.00 28.79 -36.17
C ARG A 479 -17.52 30.06 -36.84
N ALA A 480 -16.59 30.90 -37.29
CA ALA A 480 -16.91 32.12 -38.03
C ALA A 480 -17.20 31.88 -39.53
N SER A 481 -16.61 30.85 -40.14
CA SER A 481 -16.70 30.61 -41.59
C SER A 481 -17.89 29.72 -41.96
N TRP A 482 -18.97 30.34 -42.45
CA TRP A 482 -20.15 29.67 -43.02
C TRP A 482 -20.29 29.94 -44.52
N PRO A 483 -20.85 28.99 -45.31
CA PRO A 483 -21.16 29.27 -46.70
C PRO A 483 -22.21 30.39 -46.80
N GLY A 484 -21.88 31.48 -47.50
CA GLY A 484 -22.80 32.59 -47.79
C GLY A 484 -22.76 33.78 -46.82
N GLN A 485 -21.72 33.90 -45.98
CA GLN A 485 -21.38 35.11 -45.22
C GLN A 485 -20.08 35.74 -45.70
#